data_AF-M8CAR7-F1
#
_entry.id   AF-M8CAR7-F1
#
_cell.length_a   1.000
_cell.length_b   1.000
_cell.length_c   1.000
_cell.angle_alpha   90.00
_cell.angle_beta   90.00
_cell.angle_gamma   90.00
#
_symmetry.space_group_name_H-M   'P 1'
#
loop_
_entity.id
_entity.type
_entity.pdbx_description
1 polymer ?
#
loop_
_entity_poly.entity_id
_entity_poly.type
_entity_poly.pdbx_seq_one_letter_code
_entity_poly.pdbx_strand_id
1 'polypeptide(L)'
;MAAYPLLPSDEGNICYNFTGYTNVTVPKVALTFSGGVTIDLDVPNGVLLDGCLAFTESGPDDSVGIIGNVQMRTLEMLYDVRGARLGFRPAAC
;
A
#
# COMPACT_ATOMS: atom_id res chain seq x y z
N MET A 1 -3.78 12.06 -6.25
CA MET A 1 -4.52 12.50 -5.05
C MET A 1 -4.68 14.03 -4.93
N ALA A 2 -4.12 14.85 -5.83
CA ALA A 2 -4.21 16.32 -5.75
C ALA A 2 -5.62 16.92 -5.85
N ALA A 3 -6.62 16.12 -6.25
CA ALA A 3 -8.01 16.54 -6.32
C ALA A 3 -8.69 16.70 -4.94
N TYR A 4 -8.07 16.20 -3.86
CA TYR A 4 -8.65 16.18 -2.52
C TYR A 4 -7.86 17.09 -1.58
N PRO A 5 -8.52 17.93 -0.76
CA PRO A 5 -7.84 18.74 0.24
C PRO A 5 -7.10 17.85 1.26
N LEU A 6 -5.94 18.32 1.74
CA LEU A 6 -5.25 17.68 2.85
C LEU A 6 -5.95 18.00 4.18
N LEU A 7 -5.94 17.04 5.10
CA LEU A 7 -6.25 17.28 6.50
C LEU A 7 -5.00 17.71 7.25
N PRO A 8 -5.10 18.55 8.30
CA PRO A 8 -3.99 18.77 9.22
C PRO A 8 -3.58 17.45 9.85
N SER A 9 -2.28 17.13 9.85
CA SER A 9 -1.75 15.95 10.53
C SER A 9 -0.50 16.31 11.31
N ASP A 10 -0.47 15.93 12.58
CA ASP A 10 0.63 16.21 13.51
C ASP A 10 1.72 15.12 13.48
N GLU A 11 1.48 13.98 12.82
CA GLU A 11 2.33 12.77 12.89
C GLU A 11 3.05 12.43 11.57
N GLY A 12 3.11 13.37 10.62
CA GLY A 12 3.76 13.13 9.31
C GLY A 12 2.96 12.23 8.36
N ASN A 13 1.74 11.83 8.74
CA ASN A 13 0.84 11.08 7.88
C ASN A 13 0.15 12.02 6.87
N ILE A 14 0.15 11.64 5.59
CA ILE A 14 -0.51 12.43 4.54
C ILE A 14 -1.98 11.99 4.46
N CYS A 15 -2.88 12.80 5.03
CA CYS A 15 -4.32 12.51 5.11
C CYS A 15 -5.16 13.43 4.23
N TYR A 16 -6.25 12.91 3.67
CA TYR A 16 -7.12 13.64 2.75
C TYR A 16 -8.55 13.78 3.28
N ASN A 17 -9.17 14.93 3.00
CA ASN A 17 -10.58 15.17 3.27
C ASN A 17 -11.43 14.74 2.06
N PHE A 18 -12.15 13.64 2.21
CA PHE A 18 -13.08 13.14 1.19
C PHE A 18 -14.54 13.58 1.39
N THR A 19 -14.81 14.48 2.34
CA THR A 19 -16.18 14.97 2.60
C THR A 19 -16.75 15.65 1.34
N GLY A 20 -17.95 15.23 0.93
CA GLY A 20 -18.64 15.76 -0.24
C GLY A 20 -18.25 15.12 -1.58
N TYR A 21 -17.29 14.18 -1.59
CA TYR A 21 -16.94 13.40 -2.78
C TYR A 21 -17.69 12.07 -2.77
N THR A 22 -18.47 11.81 -3.81
CA THR A 22 -19.20 10.54 -3.99
C THR A 22 -18.33 9.44 -4.58
N ASN A 23 -17.37 9.81 -5.43
CA ASN A 23 -16.42 8.89 -6.04
C ASN A 23 -14.99 9.34 -5.72
N VAL A 24 -14.28 8.53 -4.93
CA VAL A 24 -12.87 8.77 -4.58
C VAL A 24 -11.97 7.94 -5.49
N THR A 25 -11.08 8.61 -6.21
CA THR A 25 -10.11 8.00 -7.12
C THR A 25 -8.76 7.93 -6.41
N VAL A 26 -8.33 6.72 -6.10
CA VAL A 26 -7.05 6.42 -5.45
C VAL A 26 -6.08 5.86 -6.49
N PRO A 27 -4.80 6.29 -6.52
CA PRO A 27 -3.83 5.77 -7.47
C PRO A 27 -3.60 4.28 -7.25
N LYS A 28 -3.42 3.54 -8.34
CA LYS A 28 -2.92 2.17 -8.29
C LYS A 28 -1.45 2.18 -7.94
N VAL A 29 -1.04 1.27 -7.06
CA VAL A 29 0.35 1.06 -6.68
C VAL A 29 0.68 -0.41 -6.93
N ALA A 30 1.79 -0.64 -7.62
CA ALA A 30 2.27 -1.98 -7.95
C ALA A 30 3.68 -2.20 -7.37
N LEU A 31 3.90 -3.36 -6.78
CA LEU A 31 5.21 -3.79 -6.28
C LEU A 31 5.78 -4.82 -7.26
N THR A 32 6.93 -4.51 -7.87
CA THR A 32 7.60 -5.40 -8.83
C THR A 32 8.86 -5.99 -8.20
N PHE A 33 8.93 -7.32 -8.16
CA PHE A 33 10.03 -8.07 -7.57
C PHE A 33 10.97 -8.60 -8.65
N SER A 34 12.24 -8.82 -8.28
CA SER A 34 13.31 -9.30 -9.18
C SER A 34 13.02 -10.64 -9.86
N GLY A 35 12.10 -11.45 -9.32
CA GLY A 35 11.61 -12.69 -9.93
C GLY A 35 10.64 -12.48 -11.11
N GLY A 36 10.40 -11.24 -11.53
CA GLY A 36 9.45 -10.91 -12.60
C GLY A 36 7.99 -10.92 -12.17
N VAL A 37 7.73 -11.00 -10.86
CA VAL A 37 6.38 -10.95 -10.29
C VAL A 37 6.05 -9.50 -9.96
N THR A 38 4.91 -9.03 -10.45
CA THR A 38 4.32 -7.75 -10.07
C THR A 38 3.00 -8.01 -9.37
N ILE A 39 2.80 -7.39 -8.22
CA ILE A 39 1.53 -7.42 -7.49
C ILE A 39 0.95 -6.02 -7.41
N ASP A 40 -0.35 -5.90 -7.70
CA ASP A 40 -1.10 -4.69 -7.45
C ASP A 40 -1.61 -4.70 -6.01
N LEU A 41 -1.43 -3.58 -5.31
CA LEU A 41 -2.06 -3.39 -3.99
C LEU A 41 -3.56 -3.16 -4.16
N ASP A 42 -4.35 -3.62 -3.18
CA ASP A 42 -5.79 -3.38 -3.18
C ASP A 42 -6.10 -1.88 -3.20
N VAL A 43 -7.09 -1.49 -3.99
CA VAL A 43 -7.54 -0.10 -4.08
C VAL A 43 -8.99 -0.02 -3.60
N PRO A 44 -9.27 0.77 -2.54
CA PRO A 44 -8.36 1.71 -1.89
C PRO A 44 -7.56 1.13 -0.71
N ASN A 45 -7.90 -0.06 -0.20
CA ASN A 45 -7.54 -0.46 1.17
C ASN A 45 -6.10 -0.92 1.37
N GLY A 46 -5.35 -1.15 0.29
CA GLY A 46 -3.91 -1.40 0.30
C GLY A 46 -3.07 -0.13 0.13
N VAL A 47 -3.71 1.00 -0.21
CA VAL A 47 -3.06 2.30 -0.42
C VAL A 47 -3.41 3.31 0.67
N LEU A 48 -4.64 3.23 1.20
CA LEU A 48 -5.13 4.11 2.25
C LEU A 48 -5.51 3.34 3.52
N LEU A 49 -5.29 3.96 4.67
CA LEU A 49 -5.83 3.56 5.97
C LEU A 49 -6.53 4.78 6.58
N ASP A 50 -7.82 4.67 6.85
CA ASP A 50 -8.64 5.73 7.47
C ASP A 50 -8.54 7.10 6.77
N GLY A 51 -8.40 7.09 5.45
CA GLY A 51 -8.28 8.30 4.62
C GLY A 51 -6.88 8.89 4.51
N CYS A 52 -5.90 8.25 5.15
CA CYS A 52 -4.49 8.61 5.09
C CYS A 52 -3.69 7.66 4.18
N LEU A 53 -2.63 8.18 3.57
CA LEU A 53 -1.69 7.39 2.80
C LEU A 53 -1.02 6.36 3.72
N ALA A 54 -1.12 5.07 3.37
CA ALA A 54 -0.52 3.98 4.16
C ALA A 54 0.99 3.80 3.88
N PHE A 55 1.69 4.90 3.61
CA PHE A 55 3.11 4.93 3.27
C PHE A 55 3.79 6.00 4.10
N THR A 56 4.99 5.68 4.58
CA THR A 56 5.83 6.60 5.34
C THR A 56 7.28 6.43 4.90
N GLU A 57 8.11 7.42 5.18
CA GLU A 57 9.54 7.35 4.91
C GLU A 57 10.18 6.24 5.76
N SER A 58 10.94 5.36 5.11
CA SER A 58 11.69 4.28 5.79
C SER A 58 13.13 4.68 6.12
N GLY A 59 13.53 5.90 5.77
CA GLY A 59 14.90 6.41 5.89
C GLY A 59 15.43 6.94 4.56
N PRO A 60 16.77 7.08 4.42
CA PRO A 60 17.39 7.55 3.18
C PRO A 60 17.19 6.54 2.04
N ASP A 61 17.56 6.95 0.83
CA ASP A 61 17.62 6.05 -0.34
C ASP A 61 18.45 4.80 -0.02
N ASP A 62 18.08 3.66 -0.61
CA ASP A 62 18.62 2.32 -0.36
C ASP A 62 18.35 1.74 1.05
N SER A 63 17.54 2.42 1.88
CA SER A 63 17.01 1.85 3.11
C SER A 63 16.07 0.66 2.86
N VAL A 64 15.93 -0.20 3.86
CA VAL A 64 15.03 -1.35 3.81
C VAL A 64 13.58 -0.86 3.78
N GLY A 65 12.86 -1.17 2.71
CA GLY A 65 11.41 -1.01 2.64
C GLY A 65 10.67 -2.09 3.44
N ILE A 66 9.61 -1.69 4.14
CA ILE A 66 8.76 -2.60 4.92
C ILE A 66 7.38 -2.67 4.28
N ILE A 67 6.92 -3.88 3.97
CA ILE A 67 5.53 -4.13 3.54
C ILE A 67 4.73 -4.43 4.81
N GLY A 68 3.81 -3.54 5.17
CA GLY A 68 2.98 -3.66 6.38
C GLY A 68 1.71 -4.47 6.16
N ASN A 69 0.93 -4.65 7.23
CA ASN A 69 -0.34 -5.37 7.19
C ASN A 69 -1.30 -4.80 6.12
N VAL A 70 -1.38 -3.46 5.98
CA VAL A 70 -2.29 -2.79 5.05
C VAL A 70 -2.00 -3.22 3.61
N GLN A 71 -0.73 -3.21 3.20
CA GLN A 71 -0.30 -3.64 1.86
C GLN A 71 -0.46 -5.15 1.63
N MET A 72 -0.57 -5.96 2.69
CA MET A 72 -0.78 -7.41 2.60
C MET A 72 -2.26 -7.82 2.53
N ARG A 73 -3.21 -6.90 2.74
CA ARG A 73 -4.65 -7.22 2.68
C ARG A 73 -5.03 -7.74 1.29
N THR A 74 -5.95 -8.71 1.23
CA THR A 74 -6.41 -9.39 0.00
C THR A 74 -5.34 -10.18 -0.76
N LEU A 75 -4.13 -10.30 -0.17
CA LEU A 75 -3.06 -11.16 -0.66
C LEU A 75 -2.96 -12.38 0.25
N GLU A 76 -2.97 -13.57 -0.35
CA GLU A 76 -2.46 -14.75 0.33
C GLU A 76 -0.95 -14.85 0.10
N MET A 77 -0.23 -15.03 1.19
CA MET A 77 1.23 -15.14 1.20
C MET A 77 1.67 -16.58 1.48
N LEU A 78 2.48 -17.13 0.59
CA LEU A 78 3.13 -18.43 0.76
C LEU A 78 4.59 -18.24 1.12
N TYR A 79 4.98 -18.68 2.30
CA TYR A 79 6.37 -18.69 2.75
C TYR A 79 6.99 -20.07 2.49
N ASP A 80 7.72 -20.20 1.39
CA ASP A 80 8.50 -21.40 1.09
C ASP A 80 9.91 -21.27 1.69
N VAL A 81 10.00 -21.64 2.97
CA VAL A 81 11.25 -21.56 3.74
C VAL A 81 12.35 -22.47 3.15
N ARG A 82 11.99 -23.65 2.64
CA ARG A 82 12.98 -24.60 2.08
C ARG A 82 13.49 -24.14 0.73
N GLY A 83 12.61 -23.59 -0.12
CA GLY A 83 12.97 -23.05 -1.43
C GLY A 83 13.54 -21.63 -1.38
N ALA A 84 13.57 -20.98 -0.21
CA ALA A 84 13.96 -19.58 0.00
C ALA A 84 13.16 -18.63 -0.91
N ARG A 85 11.84 -18.83 -0.99
CA ARG A 85 10.93 -18.09 -1.87
C ARG A 85 9.71 -17.59 -1.12
N LEU A 86 9.17 -16.49 -1.63
CA LEU A 86 7.89 -15.93 -1.22
C LEU A 86 6.95 -15.94 -2.41
N GLY A 87 5.75 -16.48 -2.22
CA GLY A 87 4.68 -16.51 -3.20
C GLY A 87 3.54 -15.59 -2.80
N PHE A 88 2.88 -15.00 -3.79
CA PHE A 88 1.74 -14.10 -3.61
C PHE A 88 0.58 -14.57 -4.47
N ARG A 89 -0.63 -14.60 -3.90
CA ARG A 89 -1.88 -14.80 -4.65
C ARG A 89 -2.83 -13.63 -4.37
N PRO A 90 -3.12 -12.78 -5.37
CA PRO A 90 -4.04 -11.67 -5.20
C PRO A 90 -5.50 -12.13 -5.14
N ALA A 91 -6.37 -11.25 -4.62
CA ALA A 91 -7.80 -11.49 -4.44
C ALA A 91 -8.09 -12.77 -3.63
N ALA A 92 -7.27 -13.00 -2.61
CA ALA A 92 -7.42 -14.08 -1.66
C ALA A 92 -7.60 -13.48 -0.26
N CYS A 93 -8.60 -14.00 0.48
CA CYS A 93 -9.04 -13.55 1.81
C CYS A 93 -9.92 -12.28 1.82
#